data_AF-A0A1T0C3C3-F1
#
_entry.id   AF-A0A1T0C3C3-F1
#
_cell.length_a   1.000
_cell.length_b   1.000
_cell.length_c   1.000
_cell.angle_alpha   90.00
_cell.angle_beta   90.00
_cell.angle_gamma   90.00
#
_symmetry.space_group_name_H-M   'P 1'
#
loop_
_entity.id
_entity.type
_entity.pdbx_description
1 polymer ?
#
loop_
_entity_poly.entity_id
_entity_poly.type
_entity_poly.pdbx_seq_one_letter_code
_entity_poly.pdbx_strand_id
1 'polypeptide(L)'
;MIQELKQDNTMYLISCVRKMRQDNYFKDMEVLHYALTQAENEILNYIHQDSVPGRLENVWIDMTNDLLDKVKEQSVLAEKADADDFSVKSIKMGDTTIEKVSPYEMIQRMKQVPSSLERYKRQLNRFRKLL
;
A
#
# COMPACT_ATOMS: atom_id res chain seq x y z
N MET A 1 -19.89 14.05 -14.00
CA MET A 1 -18.74 14.96 -14.24
C MET A 1 -17.72 15.00 -13.11
N ILE A 2 -18.00 15.53 -11.90
CA ILE A 2 -16.97 15.62 -10.83
C ILE A 2 -16.54 14.24 -10.29
N GLN A 3 -17.48 13.30 -10.14
CA GLN A 3 -17.16 11.93 -9.69
C GLN A 3 -16.37 11.14 -10.74
N GLU A 4 -16.68 11.29 -12.02
CA GLU A 4 -15.95 10.64 -13.12
C GLU A 4 -14.50 11.12 -13.20
N LEU A 5 -14.25 12.44 -13.10
CA LEU A 5 -12.90 13.01 -13.06
C LEU A 5 -12.04 12.49 -11.90
N LYS A 6 -12.64 12.30 -10.71
CA LYS A 6 -11.94 11.71 -9.56
C LYS A 6 -11.62 10.23 -9.80
N GLN A 7 -12.57 9.49 -10.36
CA GLN A 7 -12.41 8.06 -10.63
C GLN A 7 -11.37 7.79 -11.72
N ASP A 8 -11.31 8.64 -12.76
CA ASP A 8 -10.31 8.58 -13.81
C ASP A 8 -8.89 8.85 -13.28
N ASN A 9 -8.75 9.84 -12.39
CA ASN A 9 -7.45 10.14 -11.77
C ASN A 9 -6.96 9.00 -10.87
N THR A 10 -7.85 8.39 -10.09
CA THR A 10 -7.51 7.23 -9.25
C THR A 10 -7.05 6.03 -10.09
N MET A 11 -7.75 5.72 -11.18
CA MET A 11 -7.37 4.64 -12.09
C MET A 11 -6.01 4.90 -12.75
N TYR A 12 -5.75 6.14 -13.14
CA TYR A 12 -4.45 6.56 -13.66
C TYR A 12 -3.34 6.33 -12.62
N LEU A 13 -3.52 6.80 -11.38
CA LEU A 13 -2.53 6.62 -10.31
C LEU A 13 -2.26 5.15 -9.99
N ILE A 14 -3.31 4.31 -9.91
CA ILE A 14 -3.17 2.87 -9.74
C ILE A 14 -2.38 2.25 -10.90
N SER A 15 -2.61 2.71 -12.13
CA SER A 15 -1.84 2.24 -13.28
C SER A 15 -0.36 2.61 -13.18
N CYS A 16 -0.03 3.80 -12.67
CA CYS A 16 1.34 4.25 -12.46
C CYS A 16 2.02 3.43 -11.35
N VAL A 17 1.34 3.22 -10.22
CA VAL A 17 1.80 2.33 -9.13
C VAL A 17 2.15 0.96 -9.70
N ARG A 18 1.25 0.33 -10.47
CA ARG A 18 1.49 -0.99 -11.08
C ARG A 18 2.68 -1.00 -12.03
N LYS A 19 2.83 0.02 -12.88
CA LYS A 19 3.96 0.10 -13.84
C LYS A 19 5.32 0.19 -13.15
N MET A 20 5.38 0.81 -11.97
CA MET A 20 6.62 0.94 -11.21
C MET A 20 6.99 -0.34 -10.44
N ARG A 21 6.04 -1.28 -10.26
CA ARG A 21 6.29 -2.55 -9.59
C ARG A 21 6.77 -3.60 -10.59
N GLN A 22 7.85 -4.30 -10.24
CA GLN A 22 8.34 -5.45 -11.01
C GLN A 22 7.64 -6.76 -10.61
N ASP A 23 6.94 -6.76 -9.47
CA ASP A 23 6.24 -7.92 -8.95
C ASP A 23 4.74 -7.87 -9.23
N ASN A 24 4.15 -9.06 -9.38
CA ASN A 24 2.72 -9.27 -9.58
C ASN A 24 2.01 -9.66 -8.27
N TYR A 25 2.54 -9.26 -7.11
CA TYR A 25 2.02 -9.67 -5.80
C TYR A 25 0.66 -9.02 -5.50
N PHE A 26 0.53 -7.73 -5.81
CA PHE A 26 -0.71 -6.96 -5.60
C PHE A 26 -1.48 -6.81 -6.92
N LYS A 27 -2.46 -7.70 -7.15
CA LYS A 27 -3.34 -7.64 -8.33
C LYS A 27 -4.72 -7.07 -8.01
N ASP A 28 -5.16 -7.21 -6.77
CA ASP A 28 -6.47 -6.80 -6.35
C ASP A 28 -6.62 -5.27 -6.40
N MET A 29 -7.68 -4.80 -7.08
CA MET A 29 -7.91 -3.36 -7.26
C MET A 29 -8.32 -2.68 -5.96
N GLU A 30 -9.04 -3.35 -5.07
CA GLU A 30 -9.46 -2.79 -3.78
C GLU A 30 -8.25 -2.59 -2.88
N VAL A 31 -7.31 -3.55 -2.88
CA VAL A 31 -6.06 -3.44 -2.13
C VAL A 31 -5.21 -2.27 -2.63
N LEU A 32 -5.07 -2.12 -3.94
CA LEU A 32 -4.31 -1.01 -4.54
C LEU A 32 -4.98 0.34 -4.29
N HIS A 33 -6.31 0.40 -4.41
CA HIS A 33 -7.08 1.59 -4.10
C HIS A 33 -6.92 1.98 -2.64
N TYR A 34 -7.01 1.02 -1.72
CA TYR A 34 -6.84 1.26 -0.28
C TYR A 34 -5.45 1.81 0.04
N ALA A 35 -4.40 1.19 -0.51
CA ALA A 35 -3.03 1.66 -0.31
C ALA A 35 -2.84 3.10 -0.83
N LEU A 36 -3.40 3.41 -1.99
CA LEU A 36 -3.37 4.75 -2.56
C LEU A 36 -4.08 5.76 -1.65
N THR A 37 -5.30 5.45 -1.19
CA THR A 37 -6.07 6.30 -0.27
C THR A 37 -5.36 6.50 1.07
N GLN A 38 -4.69 5.48 1.59
CA GLN A 38 -3.92 5.59 2.83
C GLN A 38 -2.75 6.57 2.66
N ALA A 39 -1.98 6.43 1.58
CA ALA A 39 -0.89 7.35 1.26
C ALA A 39 -1.41 8.79 1.02
N GLU A 40 -2.56 8.94 0.36
CA GLU A 40 -3.22 10.24 0.17
C GLU A 40 -3.50 10.91 1.52
N ASN A 41 -4.17 10.19 2.43
CA ASN A 41 -4.51 10.70 3.74
C ASN A 41 -3.26 11.08 4.56
N GLU A 42 -2.20 10.28 4.49
CA GLU A 42 -0.92 10.62 5.15
C GLU A 42 -0.33 11.93 4.60
N ILE A 43 -0.33 12.11 3.28
CA ILE A 43 0.14 13.33 2.63
C ILE A 43 -0.72 14.53 3.06
N LEU A 44 -2.05 14.43 2.92
CA LEU A 44 -2.99 15.50 3.23
C LEU A 44 -2.89 15.93 4.70
N ASN A 45 -2.81 14.96 5.61
CA ASN A 45 -2.66 15.21 7.05
C ASN A 45 -1.34 15.91 7.35
N TYR A 46 -0.26 15.58 6.63
CA TYR A 46 1.04 16.22 6.82
C TYR A 46 1.10 17.65 6.27
N ILE A 47 0.54 17.87 5.07
CA ILE A 47 0.60 19.19 4.41
C ILE A 47 -0.50 20.15 4.85
N HIS A 48 -1.54 19.65 5.53
CA HIS A 48 -2.73 20.37 5.97
C HIS A 48 -3.48 21.04 4.80
N GLN A 49 -3.88 20.24 3.80
CA GLN A 49 -4.65 20.68 2.63
C GLN A 49 -5.78 19.71 2.31
N ASP A 50 -6.76 20.17 1.50
CA ASP A 50 -7.94 19.37 1.11
C ASP A 50 -7.71 18.47 -0.12
N SER A 51 -6.61 18.68 -0.84
CA SER A 51 -6.26 17.90 -2.04
C SER A 51 -4.75 17.82 -2.19
N VAL A 52 -4.27 16.71 -2.76
CA VAL A 52 -2.84 16.51 -3.03
C VAL A 52 -2.45 17.38 -4.23
N PRO A 53 -1.51 18.32 -4.09
CA PRO A 53 -0.98 19.08 -5.22
C PRO A 53 -0.40 18.15 -6.28
N GLY A 54 -0.66 18.39 -7.57
CA GLY A 54 -0.14 17.53 -8.65
C GLY A 54 1.39 17.40 -8.68
N ARG A 55 2.14 18.37 -8.11
CA ARG A 55 3.60 18.26 -7.92
C ARG A 55 4.04 17.18 -6.93
N LEU A 56 3.12 16.66 -6.12
CA LEU A 56 3.33 15.55 -5.18
C LEU A 56 2.82 14.22 -5.73
N GLU A 57 2.39 14.14 -7.00
CA GLU A 57 1.93 12.90 -7.63
C GLU A 57 2.96 11.77 -7.52
N ASN A 58 4.22 12.03 -7.89
CA ASN A 58 5.28 11.02 -7.75
C ASN A 58 5.51 10.61 -6.29
N VAL A 59 5.44 11.57 -5.36
CA VAL A 59 5.56 11.27 -3.92
C VAL A 59 4.41 10.38 -3.45
N TRP A 60 3.20 10.61 -3.95
CA TRP A 60 2.03 9.78 -3.65
C TRP A 60 2.21 8.36 -4.18
N ILE A 61 2.68 8.20 -5.41
CA ILE A 61 2.98 6.90 -6.01
C ILE A 61 4.08 6.17 -5.22
N ASP A 62 5.16 6.87 -4.90
CA ASP A 62 6.31 6.31 -4.16
C ASP A 62 5.91 5.89 -2.74
N MET A 63 5.15 6.73 -2.02
CA MET A 63 4.61 6.39 -0.69
C MET A 63 3.67 5.18 -0.75
N THR A 64 2.87 5.06 -1.81
CA THR A 64 1.98 3.91 -2.01
C THR A 64 2.80 2.63 -2.24
N ASN A 65 3.85 2.69 -3.04
CA ASN A 65 4.72 1.54 -3.28
C ASN A 65 5.51 1.12 -2.03
N ASP A 66 6.03 2.08 -1.26
CA ASP A 66 6.68 1.83 0.03
C ASP A 66 5.74 1.12 1.01
N LEU A 67 4.47 1.53 1.07
CA LEU A 67 3.45 0.89 1.90
C LEU A 67 3.24 -0.57 1.47
N LEU A 68 3.03 -0.81 0.18
CA LEU A 68 2.85 -2.15 -0.39
C LEU A 68 4.07 -3.05 -0.15
N ASP A 69 5.28 -2.53 -0.27
CA ASP A 69 6.51 -3.30 -0.04
C ASP A 69 6.62 -3.74 1.42
N LYS A 70 6.33 -2.85 2.38
CA LYS A 70 6.29 -3.21 3.81
C LYS A 70 5.23 -4.27 4.13
N VAL A 71 4.05 -4.21 3.50
CA VAL A 71 2.99 -5.23 3.67
C VAL A 71 3.45 -6.59 3.16
N LYS A 72 4.13 -6.61 2.02
CA LYS A 72 4.69 -7.82 1.43
C LYS A 72 5.78 -8.40 2.33
N GLU A 73 6.69 -7.58 2.83
CA GLU A 73 7.72 -8.00 3.79
C GLU A 73 7.10 -8.61 5.06
N GLN A 74 6.09 -7.95 5.64
CA GLN A 74 5.37 -8.50 6.80
C GLN A 74 4.70 -9.85 6.50
N SER A 75 4.11 -10.00 5.31
CA SER A 75 3.45 -11.25 4.90
C SER A 75 4.46 -12.39 4.75
N VAL A 76 5.61 -12.13 4.13
CA VAL A 76 6.69 -13.12 3.99
C VAL A 76 7.31 -13.50 5.34
N LEU A 77 7.43 -12.55 6.27
CA LEU A 77 7.92 -12.84 7.62
C LEU A 77 6.93 -13.68 8.43
N ALA A 78 5.62 -13.41 8.30
CA ALA A 78 4.58 -14.22 8.94
C ALA A 78 4.61 -15.68 8.45
N GLU A 79 4.68 -15.89 7.13
CA GLU A 79 4.79 -17.23 6.52
C GLU A 79 6.02 -18.01 7.04
N LYS A 80 7.14 -17.32 7.27
CA LYS A 80 8.36 -17.95 7.83
C LYS A 80 8.23 -18.26 9.32
N ALA A 81 7.57 -17.40 10.09
CA ALA A 81 7.34 -17.63 11.51
C ALA A 81 6.41 -18.83 11.74
N ASP A 82 5.34 -18.95 10.94
CA ASP A 82 4.43 -20.10 11.01
C ASP A 82 5.11 -21.42 10.59
N ALA A 83 6.14 -21.35 9.74
CA ALA A 83 6.92 -22.53 9.35
C ALA A 83 7.89 -23.01 10.47
N ASP A 84 8.40 -22.11 11.30
CA ASP A 84 9.33 -22.45 12.40
C ASP A 84 8.60 -22.87 13.70
N ASP A 85 7.34 -22.46 13.91
CA ASP A 85 6.56 -22.81 15.11
C ASP A 85 5.71 -24.10 14.97
N PHE A 86 5.79 -24.78 13.81
CA PHE A 86 5.09 -26.06 13.61
C PHE A 86 5.88 -27.25 14.18
N SER A 87 5.64 -27.50 15.48
CA SER A 87 5.54 -28.87 15.96
C SER A 87 4.65 -29.68 14.99
N VAL A 88 5.17 -30.82 14.54
CA VAL A 88 4.60 -31.73 13.54
C VAL A 88 3.13 -32.05 13.85
N LYS A 89 2.20 -31.26 13.31
CA LYS A 89 0.81 -31.69 13.10
C LYS A 89 0.67 -32.05 11.63
N SER A 90 1.02 -33.32 11.36
CA SER A 90 0.61 -34.12 10.21
C SER A 90 0.38 -33.35 8.90
N ILE A 91 1.43 -33.28 8.08
CA ILE A 91 1.31 -32.92 6.66
C ILE A 91 0.38 -33.95 6.01
N LYS A 92 -0.90 -33.60 5.81
CA LYS A 92 -1.77 -34.34 4.90
C LYS A 92 -1.25 -34.07 3.49
N MET A 93 -0.50 -35.03 2.98
CA MET A 93 -0.02 -35.09 1.60
C MET A 93 -1.24 -35.02 0.67
N GLY A 94 -1.58 -33.82 0.19
CA GLY A 94 -2.78 -33.58 -0.63
C GLY A 94 -3.24 -32.13 -0.70
N ASP A 95 -2.94 -31.31 0.31
CA ASP A 95 -3.28 -29.88 0.32
C ASP A 95 -2.04 -29.02 0.02
N THR A 96 -1.67 -28.91 -1.25
CA THR A 96 -0.70 -27.90 -1.71
C THR A 96 -1.42 -26.61 -2.09
N THR A 97 -2.37 -26.18 -1.26
CA THR A 97 -3.01 -24.88 -1.43
C THR A 97 -2.12 -23.86 -0.73
N ILE A 98 -1.24 -23.19 -1.49
CA ILE A 98 -0.55 -22.00 -1.00
C ILE A 98 -1.67 -21.02 -0.65
N GLU A 99 -1.91 -20.79 0.65
CA GLU A 99 -2.91 -19.85 1.12
C GLU A 99 -2.55 -18.45 0.59
N LYS A 100 -3.19 -18.07 -0.50
CA LYS A 100 -3.11 -16.70 -1.01
C LYS A 100 -3.80 -15.83 0.01
N VAL A 101 -3.03 -15.01 0.73
CA VAL A 101 -3.52 -13.98 1.64
C VAL A 101 -4.71 -13.27 1.01
N SER A 102 -5.83 -13.23 1.71
CA SER A 102 -7.03 -12.60 1.19
C SER A 102 -6.85 -11.08 1.05
N PRO A 103 -7.54 -10.39 0.12
CA PRO A 103 -7.52 -8.93 0.02
C PRO A 103 -7.82 -8.23 1.35
N TYR A 104 -8.74 -8.80 2.14
CA TYR A 104 -9.11 -8.30 3.46
C TYR A 104 -7.93 -8.34 4.45
N GLU A 105 -7.20 -9.45 4.51
CA GLU A 105 -6.02 -9.58 5.37
C GLU A 105 -4.88 -8.67 4.93
N MET A 106 -4.71 -8.45 3.62
CA MET A 106 -3.74 -7.48 3.12
C MET A 106 -4.07 -6.06 3.61
N ILE A 107 -5.35 -5.65 3.53
CA ILE A 107 -5.82 -4.35 4.03
C ILE A 107 -5.67 -4.27 5.57
N GLN A 108 -5.94 -5.33 6.30
CA GLN A 108 -5.72 -5.40 7.74
C GLN A 108 -4.24 -5.17 8.09
N ARG A 109 -3.31 -5.80 7.36
CA ARG A 109 -1.87 -5.60 7.54
C ARG A 109 -1.43 -4.19 7.19
N MET A 110 -1.96 -3.59 6.11
CA MET A 110 -1.69 -2.19 5.74
C MET A 110 -1.94 -1.19 6.87
N LYS A 111 -2.98 -1.41 7.67
CA LYS A 111 -3.29 -0.55 8.84
C LYS A 111 -2.24 -0.62 9.94
N GLN A 112 -1.48 -1.70 10.01
CA GLN A 112 -0.44 -1.92 11.02
C GLN A 112 0.94 -1.44 10.54
N VAL A 113 1.07 -1.09 9.26
CA VAL A 113 2.33 -0.62 8.70
C VAL A 113 2.63 0.81 9.18
N PRO A 114 3.81 1.07 9.75
CA PRO A 114 4.20 2.41 10.14
C PRO A 114 4.39 3.30 8.90
N SER A 115 3.97 4.56 9.03
CA SER A 115 4.08 5.57 7.98
C SER A 115 5.50 5.72 7.44
N SER A 116 5.60 5.96 6.12
CA SER A 116 6.85 6.28 5.43
C SER A 116 7.12 7.78 5.29
N LEU A 117 6.30 8.64 5.91
CA LEU A 117 6.35 10.11 5.77
C LEU A 117 7.75 10.71 5.97
N GLU A 118 8.53 10.16 6.91
CA GLU A 118 9.90 10.62 7.20
C GLU A 118 10.79 10.70 5.95
N ARG A 119 10.64 9.76 5.01
CA ARG A 119 11.44 9.71 3.78
C ARG A 119 11.10 10.84 2.81
N TYR A 120 9.88 11.35 2.86
CA TYR A 120 9.33 12.32 1.89
C TYR A 120 9.20 13.74 2.46
N LYS A 121 9.57 13.96 3.73
CA LYS A 121 9.46 15.26 4.41
C LYS A 121 9.99 16.44 3.60
N ARG A 122 11.14 16.28 2.93
CA ARG A 122 11.75 17.37 2.14
C ARG A 122 10.83 17.85 1.02
N GLN A 123 10.17 16.93 0.31
CA GLN A 123 9.23 17.29 -0.76
C GLN A 123 7.93 17.83 -0.17
N LEU A 124 7.41 17.17 0.87
CA LEU A 124 6.15 17.54 1.52
C LEU A 124 6.19 18.91 2.21
N ASN A 125 7.32 19.26 2.84
CA ASN A 125 7.50 20.54 3.52
C ASN A 125 7.28 21.76 2.61
N ARG A 126 7.49 21.62 1.29
CA ARG A 126 7.26 22.70 0.32
C ARG A 126 5.78 23.06 0.16
N PHE A 127 4.89 22.15 0.53
CA PHE A 127 3.43 22.30 0.40
C PHE A 127 2.74 22.38 1.76
N ARG A 128 3.50 22.18 2.84
CA ARG A 128 2.96 22.22 4.19
C ARG A 128 2.53 23.64 4.55
N LYS A 129 1.26 23.79 4.90
CA LYS A 129 0.78 25.01 5.56
C LYS A 129 1.16 24.91 7.03
N LEU A 130 1.92 25.89 7.52
CA LEU A 130 2.13 26.06 8.95
C LEU A 130 0.79 26.55 9.51
N LEU A 131 0.15 25.72 10.33
CA LEU A 131 -1.01 26.10 11.12
C LEU A 131 -0.57 26.91 12.34
#